data_AF-A0A4Q0J3P0-F1
#
_entry.id   AF-A0A4Q0J3P0-F1
#
_cell.length_a   1.000
_cell.length_b   1.000
_cell.length_c   1.000
_cell.angle_alpha   90.00
_cell.angle_beta   90.00
_cell.angle_gamma   90.00
#
_symmetry.space_group_name_H-M   'P 1'
#
loop_
_entity.id
_entity.type
_entity.pdbx_description
1 polymer ?
#
loop_
_entity_poly.entity_id
_entity_poly.type
_entity_poly.pdbx_seq_one_letter_code
_entity_poly.pdbx_strand_id
1 'polypeptide(L)'
;MGRPVVCQQRARLESGDPHRRHNAFGMGVAEKAPRTRHHVNTNSQKYKTMKRLLIGLFALTCLTGYSQKARQEIAVTPAKAGGVYYAYPVTESDNTPAPKGYTPFYVSHYGRHGSRYLISDKDYAGVIDVMRKAHEAGSLTPLGEKVYADLLRVWEEAEGRGGELTPLGARQHHDIAQRMYKAYPQAFAKDAEITAASTQVMRCAHSMFNFIEGLKELDPSLTIPKESNARNMSYLCHSEPPSWDFNDNKGRLQWKPEYNRWRGGKVNPERLLSSLFNDSRYVKENVFADELLWGLYWIAVDMQNMETEAEFISLFTPDELYDLWEVINASFYITNSSYPRSDGLNVDNAKNLLRNILDTADSYVDNGRHGATLRFGHDGNIVPLAALMRFTGCHGYSAGLDDIADVWQSYNISPMASNMQMIFFRNKQGDVIVKFMMNEKETAIDMPSDIFPFYRWEEVRKYFNETIDTPSIEFCPKELRQ
;
A
#
# COMPACT_ATOMS: atom_id res chain seq x y z
N MET A 1 -20.21 24.90 5.31
CA MET A 1 -18.76 25.09 5.22
C MET A 1 -18.10 23.86 5.83
N GLY A 2 -17.73 22.89 5.00
CA GLY A 2 -17.17 21.61 5.44
C GLY A 2 -15.73 21.78 5.92
N ARG A 3 -15.37 21.13 7.03
CA ARG A 3 -13.97 21.02 7.46
C ARG A 3 -13.22 20.17 6.43
N PRO A 4 -12.00 20.56 6.01
CA PRO A 4 -11.18 19.69 5.17
C PRO A 4 -10.89 18.40 5.94
N VAL A 5 -11.26 17.27 5.34
CA VAL A 5 -10.89 15.94 5.80
C VAL A 5 -9.37 15.84 5.65
N VAL A 6 -8.66 15.87 6.77
CA VAL A 6 -7.21 15.64 6.75
C VAL A 6 -7.02 14.17 6.36
N CYS A 7 -6.35 13.94 5.23
CA CYS A 7 -5.78 12.67 4.80
C CYS A 7 -4.67 12.23 5.80
N GLN A 8 -4.99 12.12 7.08
CA GLN A 8 -4.13 11.52 8.10
C GLN A 8 -4.63 10.11 8.31
N GLN A 9 -4.10 9.17 7.54
CA GLN A 9 -4.08 7.79 7.96
C GLN A 9 -3.18 7.69 9.18
N ARG A 10 -3.76 7.94 10.36
CA ARG A 10 -3.27 7.29 11.57
C ARG A 10 -3.81 5.87 11.51
N ALA A 11 -2.94 4.90 11.23
CA ALA A 11 -3.12 3.60 11.85
C ALA A 11 -2.81 3.79 13.34
N ARG A 12 -3.75 4.39 14.09
CA ARG A 12 -3.67 4.41 15.54
C ARG A 12 -3.97 2.98 15.99
N LEU A 13 -2.93 2.24 16.35
CA LEU A 13 -3.07 1.10 17.24
C LEU A 13 -3.32 1.70 18.64
N GLU A 14 -4.59 2.05 18.94
CA GLU A 14 -4.97 2.33 20.32
C GLU A 14 -5.01 1.01 21.09
N SER A 15 -4.15 0.91 22.09
CA SER A 15 -4.14 -0.14 23.10
C SER A 15 -5.46 -0.14 23.88
N GLY A 16 -5.98 -1.34 24.13
CA GLY A 16 -7.31 -1.53 24.71
C GLY A 16 -7.40 -1.21 26.20
N ASP A 17 -8.56 -0.69 26.61
CA ASP A 17 -8.97 -0.56 28.02
C ASP A 17 -9.98 -1.67 28.38
N PRO A 18 -9.78 -2.49 29.44
CA PRO A 18 -10.65 -3.61 29.75
C PRO A 18 -11.48 -3.38 31.04
N HIS A 19 -12.78 -3.11 30.94
CA HIS A 19 -13.71 -3.38 32.05
C HIS A 19 -15.17 -3.60 31.63
N ARG A 20 -15.67 -4.85 31.75
CA ARG A 20 -16.75 -5.24 32.68
C ARG A 20 -17.19 -6.71 32.48
N ARG A 21 -17.27 -7.45 33.59
CA ARG A 21 -17.91 -8.77 33.73
C ARG A 21 -19.42 -8.59 33.95
N HIS A 22 -20.24 -9.51 33.44
CA HIS A 22 -21.20 -10.31 34.23
C HIS A 22 -21.92 -11.40 33.41
N ASN A 23 -22.36 -12.42 34.16
CA ASN A 23 -22.86 -13.75 33.77
C ASN A 23 -24.28 -13.74 33.17
N ALA A 24 -24.66 -14.79 32.42
CA ALA A 24 -25.62 -15.82 32.87
C ALA A 24 -26.04 -16.80 31.75
N PHE A 25 -26.50 -17.97 32.22
CA PHE A 25 -26.86 -19.22 31.56
C PHE A 25 -28.04 -19.19 30.56
N GLY A 26 -28.09 -20.22 29.69
CA GLY A 26 -29.31 -20.68 29.02
C GLY A 26 -29.11 -22.00 28.29
N MET A 27 -29.57 -23.11 28.88
CA MET A 27 -29.60 -24.46 28.30
C MET A 27 -30.67 -24.58 27.20
N GLY A 28 -30.42 -25.41 26.19
CA GLY A 28 -31.43 -25.86 25.23
C GLY A 28 -31.05 -27.22 24.64
N VAL A 29 -31.81 -28.25 25.03
CA VAL A 29 -31.72 -29.65 24.58
C VAL A 29 -32.86 -29.92 23.59
N ALA A 30 -32.59 -30.64 22.50
CA ALA A 30 -33.49 -31.52 21.73
C ALA A 30 -32.83 -31.81 20.36
N GLU A 31 -33.01 -32.93 19.64
CA GLU A 31 -33.58 -34.26 19.83
C GLU A 31 -33.07 -35.09 18.64
N LYS A 32 -32.88 -36.41 18.82
CA LYS A 32 -32.52 -37.35 17.77
C LYS A 32 -33.75 -38.13 17.31
N ALA A 33 -33.95 -38.27 16.00
CA ALA A 33 -34.66 -39.40 15.37
C ALA A 33 -34.35 -39.46 13.84
N PRO A 34 -34.73 -40.51 13.09
CA PRO A 34 -33.96 -41.74 12.89
C PRO A 34 -33.47 -41.95 11.45
N ARG A 35 -32.46 -42.82 11.29
CA ARG A 35 -31.89 -43.24 9.99
C ARG A 35 -32.72 -44.35 9.35
N THR A 36 -33.15 -44.14 8.10
CA THR A 36 -33.59 -45.20 7.18
C THR A 36 -32.49 -45.52 6.17
N ARG A 37 -32.21 -46.83 6.01
CA ARG A 37 -31.23 -47.36 5.05
C ARG A 37 -31.89 -47.52 3.68
N HIS A 38 -31.29 -46.94 2.64
CA HIS A 38 -31.50 -47.37 1.26
C HIS A 38 -30.18 -47.81 0.65
N HIS A 39 -30.15 -49.07 0.23
CA HIS A 39 -29.09 -49.67 -0.57
C HIS A 39 -29.09 -49.04 -1.96
N VAL A 40 -27.99 -48.40 -2.34
CA VAL A 40 -27.73 -48.02 -3.73
C VAL A 40 -26.39 -48.59 -4.18
N ASN A 41 -26.47 -49.15 -5.38
CA ASN A 41 -25.55 -49.98 -6.13
C ASN A 41 -24.15 -49.36 -6.28
N THR A 42 -23.15 -49.98 -5.64
CA THR A 42 -21.74 -49.58 -5.72
C THR A 42 -21.12 -50.12 -7.01
N ASN A 43 -21.04 -49.34 -8.08
CA ASN A 43 -19.96 -49.48 -9.08
C ASN A 43 -19.83 -48.33 -10.12
N SER A 44 -20.80 -47.40 -10.25
CA SER A 44 -20.66 -46.25 -11.17
C SER A 44 -20.17 -44.95 -10.51
N GLN A 45 -20.06 -44.92 -9.17
CA GLN A 45 -19.70 -43.71 -8.41
C GLN A 45 -18.19 -43.53 -8.23
N LYS A 46 -17.38 -44.60 -8.29
CA LYS A 46 -15.92 -44.51 -8.09
C LYS A 46 -15.20 -43.65 -9.13
N TYR A 47 -15.69 -43.60 -10.37
CA TYR A 47 -15.08 -42.82 -11.45
C TYR A 47 -15.47 -41.33 -11.47
N LYS A 48 -16.59 -40.94 -10.86
CA LYS A 48 -16.98 -39.52 -10.69
C LYS A 48 -16.38 -38.90 -9.42
N THR A 49 -16.14 -39.69 -8.37
CA THR A 49 -15.56 -39.20 -7.11
C THR A 49 -14.04 -38.97 -7.23
N MET A 50 -13.30 -39.77 -8.01
CA MET A 50 -11.86 -39.52 -8.26
C MET A 50 -11.61 -38.22 -9.06
N LYS A 51 -12.47 -37.87 -10.03
CA LYS A 51 -12.35 -36.60 -10.78
C LYS A 51 -12.70 -35.36 -9.92
N ARG A 52 -13.57 -35.49 -8.93
CA ARG A 52 -13.87 -34.40 -7.97
C ARG A 52 -12.81 -34.27 -6.86
N LEU A 53 -12.18 -35.37 -6.44
CA LEU A 53 -11.05 -35.32 -5.50
C LEU A 53 -9.77 -34.75 -6.14
N LEU A 54 -9.50 -35.01 -7.42
CA LEU A 54 -8.34 -34.45 -8.12
C LEU A 54 -8.47 -32.94 -8.43
N ILE A 55 -9.69 -32.44 -8.65
CA ILE A 55 -9.96 -31.00 -8.81
C ILE A 55 -9.92 -30.28 -7.45
N GLY A 56 -10.37 -30.93 -6.37
CA GLY A 56 -10.24 -30.41 -5.00
C GLY A 56 -8.79 -30.35 -4.49
N LEU A 57 -7.93 -31.27 -4.93
CA LEU A 57 -6.52 -31.29 -4.51
C LEU A 57 -5.67 -30.25 -5.25
N PHE A 58 -6.01 -29.92 -6.51
CA PHE A 58 -5.31 -28.86 -7.26
C PHE A 58 -5.73 -27.44 -6.85
N ALA A 59 -6.97 -27.26 -6.37
CA ALA A 59 -7.44 -25.99 -5.83
C ALA A 59 -6.85 -25.67 -4.45
N LEU A 60 -6.55 -26.69 -3.63
CA LEU A 60 -5.93 -26.49 -2.32
C LEU A 60 -4.41 -26.22 -2.38
N THR A 61 -3.72 -26.69 -3.42
CA THR A 61 -2.26 -26.46 -3.56
C THR A 61 -1.89 -25.08 -4.11
N CYS A 62 -2.82 -24.38 -4.77
CA CYS A 62 -2.58 -23.03 -5.25
C CYS A 62 -2.76 -21.96 -4.17
N LEU A 63 -3.52 -22.26 -3.10
CA LEU A 63 -3.78 -21.33 -2.00
C LEU A 63 -2.66 -21.31 -0.96
N THR A 64 -1.85 -22.38 -0.83
CA THR A 64 -0.71 -22.40 0.11
C THR A 64 0.60 -21.88 -0.48
N GLY A 65 0.66 -21.66 -1.80
CA GLY A 65 1.90 -21.29 -2.51
C GLY A 65 2.29 -19.81 -2.40
N TYR A 66 1.34 -18.91 -2.14
CA TYR A 66 1.60 -17.46 -2.16
C TYR A 66 1.96 -16.87 -0.78
N SER A 67 1.45 -17.41 0.33
CA SER A 67 1.80 -16.97 1.68
C SER A 67 3.22 -17.43 2.00
N GLN A 68 3.58 -18.63 1.53
CA GLN A 68 4.95 -19.10 1.51
C GLN A 68 5.87 -18.17 0.70
N LYS A 69 5.36 -17.55 -0.37
CA LYS A 69 6.12 -16.59 -1.19
C LYS A 69 6.38 -15.28 -0.44
N ALA A 70 5.36 -14.64 0.16
CA ALA A 70 5.55 -13.40 0.91
C ALA A 70 6.48 -13.60 2.13
N ARG A 71 6.31 -14.73 2.86
CA ARG A 71 7.21 -15.12 3.95
C ARG A 71 8.65 -15.31 3.47
N GLN A 72 8.85 -16.00 2.36
CA GLN A 72 10.17 -16.16 1.74
C GLN A 72 10.76 -14.83 1.27
N GLU A 73 9.96 -13.96 0.65
CA GLU A 73 10.41 -12.65 0.17
C GLU A 73 10.87 -11.75 1.31
N ILE A 74 10.18 -11.75 2.45
CA ILE A 74 10.59 -11.01 3.65
C ILE A 74 11.83 -11.65 4.28
N ALA A 75 11.92 -12.98 4.32
CA ALA A 75 13.13 -13.64 4.85
C ALA A 75 14.38 -13.31 4.02
N VAL A 76 14.25 -13.22 2.69
CA VAL A 76 15.36 -12.87 1.78
C VAL A 76 15.61 -11.35 1.74
N THR A 77 14.55 -10.55 1.85
CA THR A 77 14.62 -9.08 1.83
C THR A 77 13.84 -8.51 3.02
N PRO A 78 14.44 -8.50 4.23
CA PRO A 78 13.78 -8.05 5.46
C PRO A 78 13.14 -6.67 5.37
N ALA A 79 13.70 -5.76 4.57
CA ALA A 79 13.16 -4.42 4.32
C ALA A 79 11.70 -4.42 3.80
N LYS A 80 11.28 -5.49 3.09
CA LYS A 80 9.87 -5.65 2.64
C LYS A 80 8.88 -5.76 3.79
N ALA A 81 9.33 -6.17 4.98
CA ALA A 81 8.49 -6.16 6.17
C ALA A 81 7.97 -4.76 6.51
N GLY A 82 8.58 -3.69 5.99
CA GLY A 82 8.05 -2.34 6.11
C GLY A 82 6.73 -2.11 5.36
N GLY A 83 6.35 -2.98 4.43
CA GLY A 83 5.11 -2.83 3.66
C GLY A 83 5.05 -1.48 2.96
N VAL A 84 4.16 -0.58 3.42
CA VAL A 84 4.09 0.80 2.91
C VAL A 84 5.29 1.68 3.29
N TYR A 85 6.15 1.25 4.22
CA TYR A 85 7.43 1.88 4.54
C TYR A 85 8.61 1.29 3.78
N TYR A 86 8.39 0.29 2.92
CA TYR A 86 9.43 -0.21 2.04
C TYR A 86 9.95 0.92 1.15
N ALA A 87 11.25 1.19 1.20
CA ALA A 87 11.89 2.21 0.39
C ALA A 87 11.73 1.87 -1.10
N TYR A 88 11.64 2.91 -1.94
CA TYR A 88 11.42 2.71 -3.37
C TYR A 88 12.53 1.84 -3.99
N PRO A 89 12.21 0.66 -4.56
CA PRO A 89 13.25 -0.33 -4.89
C PRO A 89 13.81 -0.18 -6.31
N VAL A 90 13.26 0.73 -7.12
CA VAL A 90 13.58 0.80 -8.55
C VAL A 90 14.66 1.83 -8.80
N THR A 91 15.80 1.35 -9.32
CA THR A 91 16.94 2.18 -9.72
C THR A 91 17.03 2.36 -11.23
N GLU A 92 16.48 1.41 -11.99
CA GLU A 92 16.44 1.39 -13.46
C GLU A 92 15.03 1.03 -13.94
N SER A 93 14.57 1.64 -15.04
CA SER A 93 13.25 1.38 -15.61
C SER A 93 13.38 0.68 -16.96
N ASP A 94 12.91 -0.57 -17.01
CA ASP A 94 12.81 -1.34 -18.24
C ASP A 94 11.62 -0.83 -19.07
N ASN A 95 11.91 -0.28 -20.24
CA ASN A 95 10.91 0.33 -21.12
C ASN A 95 10.89 -0.38 -22.46
N THR A 96 9.80 -1.08 -22.76
CA THR A 96 9.57 -1.64 -24.09
C THR A 96 9.50 -0.50 -25.12
N PRO A 97 10.28 -0.57 -26.22
CA PRO A 97 10.23 0.43 -27.28
C PRO A 97 8.86 0.55 -27.92
N ALA A 98 8.49 1.76 -28.34
CA ALA A 98 7.25 1.98 -29.07
C ALA A 98 7.23 1.20 -30.40
N PRO A 99 6.06 0.70 -30.85
CA PRO A 99 5.92 0.12 -32.18
C PRO A 99 6.38 1.09 -33.27
N LYS A 100 6.89 0.56 -34.38
CA LYS A 100 7.44 1.37 -35.48
C LYS A 100 6.44 2.44 -35.92
N GLY A 101 6.87 3.71 -35.90
CA GLY A 101 6.08 4.85 -36.34
C GLY A 101 5.32 5.57 -35.23
N TYR A 102 5.29 5.04 -34.01
CA TYR A 102 4.74 5.71 -32.83
C TYR A 102 5.82 6.50 -32.09
N THR A 103 5.47 7.70 -31.63
CA THR A 103 6.35 8.59 -30.84
C THR A 103 5.63 8.99 -29.55
N PRO A 104 6.30 8.94 -28.37
CA PRO A 104 5.67 9.39 -27.13
C PRO A 104 5.40 10.90 -27.19
N PHE A 105 4.25 11.32 -26.70
CA PHE A 105 3.88 12.74 -26.67
C PHE A 105 3.30 13.18 -25.33
N TYR A 106 2.76 12.29 -24.51
CA TYR A 106 2.13 12.67 -23.25
C TYR A 106 2.38 11.66 -22.13
N VAL A 107 2.64 12.15 -20.93
CA VAL A 107 2.77 11.35 -19.70
C VAL A 107 1.75 11.81 -18.65
N SER A 108 0.85 10.92 -18.24
CA SER A 108 0.01 11.14 -17.05
C SER A 108 0.62 10.40 -15.87
N HIS A 109 0.92 11.10 -14.78
CA HIS A 109 1.61 10.58 -13.61
C HIS A 109 0.77 10.78 -12.34
N TYR A 110 0.81 9.78 -11.47
CA TYR A 110 0.46 9.90 -10.05
C TYR A 110 1.56 9.30 -9.19
N GLY A 111 2.10 10.07 -8.24
CA GLY A 111 3.13 9.64 -7.32
C GLY A 111 2.71 9.79 -5.86
N ARG A 112 2.89 8.76 -5.06
CA ARG A 112 2.94 8.88 -3.60
C ARG A 112 4.17 9.69 -3.20
N HIS A 113 4.09 10.43 -2.09
CA HIS A 113 5.29 11.05 -1.52
C HIS A 113 6.44 10.05 -1.31
N GLY A 114 7.67 10.56 -1.30
CA GLY A 114 8.87 9.75 -1.07
C GLY A 114 9.00 9.26 0.37
N SER A 115 10.13 8.61 0.64
CA SER A 115 10.56 8.22 1.99
C SER A 115 10.44 9.40 2.97
N ARG A 116 9.97 9.10 4.17
CA ARG A 116 9.69 10.06 5.23
C ARG A 116 10.04 9.44 6.57
N TYR A 117 10.27 10.28 7.58
CA TYR A 117 10.33 9.83 8.97
C TYR A 117 8.96 9.25 9.40
N LEU A 118 8.93 8.51 10.51
CA LEU A 118 7.68 8.10 11.17
C LEU A 118 6.76 9.31 11.38
N ILE A 119 5.45 9.04 11.45
CA ILE A 119 4.41 10.07 11.30
C ILE A 119 4.54 11.19 12.33
N SER A 120 4.97 10.85 13.55
CA SER A 120 5.13 11.79 14.65
C SER A 120 6.39 11.50 15.44
N ASP A 121 7.00 12.55 15.97
CA ASP A 121 8.04 12.49 17.01
C ASP A 121 7.71 11.53 18.16
N LYS A 122 6.42 11.40 18.50
CA LYS A 122 5.95 10.48 19.55
C LYS A 122 6.24 9.01 19.24
N ASP A 123 6.32 8.66 17.96
CA ASP A 123 6.59 7.29 17.52
C ASP A 123 8.04 6.88 17.87
N TYR A 124 8.97 7.85 17.95
CA TYR A 124 10.34 7.64 18.45
C TYR A 124 10.44 7.88 19.96
N ALA A 125 9.99 9.06 20.42
CA ALA A 125 10.15 9.50 21.81
C ALA A 125 9.46 8.57 22.82
N GLY A 126 8.33 7.94 22.43
CA GLY A 126 7.66 6.96 23.28
C GLY A 126 8.51 5.72 23.55
N VAL A 127 9.18 5.19 22.51
CA VAL A 127 10.09 4.03 22.64
C VAL A 127 11.34 4.42 23.43
N ILE A 128 11.92 5.59 23.13
CA ILE A 128 13.08 6.11 23.84
C ILE A 128 12.78 6.27 25.34
N ASP A 129 11.61 6.79 25.71
CA ASP A 129 11.24 6.98 27.12
C ASP A 129 11.13 5.65 27.88
N VAL A 130 10.56 4.61 27.25
CA VAL A 130 10.48 3.27 27.84
C VAL A 130 11.89 2.70 28.07
N MET A 131 12.77 2.79 27.06
CA MET A 131 14.13 2.27 27.16
C MET A 131 14.98 3.07 28.15
N ARG A 132 14.83 4.40 28.21
CA ARG A 132 15.50 5.28 29.18
C ARG A 132 15.14 4.91 30.62
N LYS A 133 13.85 4.73 30.93
CA LYS A 133 13.42 4.33 32.28
C LYS A 133 14.01 2.97 32.69
N ALA A 134 14.09 2.05 31.75
CA ALA A 134 14.69 0.73 31.98
C ALA A 134 16.21 0.80 32.19
N HIS A 135 16.90 1.65 31.44
CA HIS A 135 18.32 1.98 31.63
C HIS A 135 18.55 2.55 33.04
N GLU A 136 17.79 3.57 33.45
CA GLU A 136 17.88 4.19 34.78
C GLU A 136 17.62 3.21 35.93
N ALA A 137 16.78 2.19 35.69
CA ALA A 137 16.49 1.12 36.65
C ALA A 137 17.51 -0.03 36.63
N GLY A 138 18.50 -0.01 35.72
CA GLY A 138 19.46 -1.12 35.53
C GLY A 138 18.82 -2.40 35.00
N SER A 139 17.64 -2.31 34.37
CA SER A 139 16.80 -3.45 33.96
C SER A 139 17.05 -3.91 32.52
N LEU A 140 18.02 -3.33 31.81
CA LEU A 140 18.37 -3.70 30.43
C LEU A 140 19.47 -4.77 30.37
N THR A 141 19.40 -5.63 29.36
CA THR A 141 20.53 -6.50 28.97
C THR A 141 21.59 -5.66 28.24
N PRO A 142 22.80 -6.19 27.95
CA PRO A 142 23.75 -5.51 27.07
C PRO A 142 23.19 -5.18 25.68
N LEU A 143 22.28 -6.02 25.15
CA LEU A 143 21.58 -5.73 23.91
C LEU A 143 20.57 -4.58 24.11
N GLY A 144 19.81 -4.59 25.21
CA GLY A 144 18.91 -3.49 25.57
C GLY A 144 19.62 -2.15 25.69
N GLU A 145 20.79 -2.12 26.31
CA GLU A 145 21.64 -0.93 26.41
C GLU A 145 22.12 -0.44 25.04
N LYS A 146 22.53 -1.36 24.16
CA LYS A 146 22.87 -1.02 22.77
C LYS A 146 21.66 -0.43 22.04
N VAL A 147 20.49 -1.06 22.15
CA VAL A 147 19.26 -0.57 21.51
C VAL A 147 18.90 0.82 22.03
N TYR A 148 19.01 1.06 23.33
CA TYR A 148 18.78 2.39 23.90
C TYR A 148 19.72 3.45 23.32
N ALA A 149 21.04 3.16 23.27
CA ALA A 149 22.01 4.07 22.66
C ALA A 149 21.72 4.31 21.17
N ASP A 150 21.33 3.29 20.42
CA ASP A 150 20.99 3.40 19.01
C ASP A 150 19.74 4.24 18.77
N LEU A 151 18.73 4.13 19.65
CA LEU A 151 17.53 4.97 19.58
C LEU A 151 17.85 6.45 19.79
N LEU A 152 18.85 6.79 20.63
CA LEU A 152 19.30 8.17 20.79
C LEU A 152 19.96 8.68 19.51
N ARG A 153 20.75 7.84 18.80
CA ARG A 153 21.35 8.20 17.50
C ARG A 153 20.29 8.41 16.41
N VAL A 154 19.23 7.61 16.42
CA VAL A 154 18.06 7.81 15.53
C VAL A 154 17.39 9.16 15.84
N TRP A 155 17.26 9.49 17.13
CA TRP A 155 16.61 10.71 17.57
C TRP A 155 17.36 11.98 17.14
N GLU A 156 18.69 11.96 17.11
CA GLU A 156 19.50 13.07 16.59
C GLU A 156 19.11 13.47 15.16
N GLU A 157 18.72 12.50 14.32
CA GLU A 157 18.23 12.78 12.97
C GLU A 157 16.73 13.13 12.94
N ALA A 158 15.91 12.47 13.76
CA ALA A 158 14.44 12.50 13.66
C ALA A 158 13.75 13.61 14.48
N GLU A 159 14.42 14.18 15.48
CA GLU A 159 13.82 15.17 16.39
C GLU A 159 13.24 16.38 15.64
N GLY A 160 11.94 16.66 15.85
CA GLY A 160 11.23 17.76 15.20
C GLY A 160 10.81 17.49 13.74
N ARG A 161 11.03 16.27 13.22
CA ARG A 161 10.86 15.94 11.79
C ARG A 161 9.81 14.87 11.53
N GLY A 162 8.97 14.56 12.53
CA GLY A 162 7.85 13.64 12.38
C GLY A 162 6.98 13.90 11.14
N GLY A 163 6.94 12.92 10.24
CA GLY A 163 6.16 12.93 9.01
C GLY A 163 6.75 13.80 7.88
N GLU A 164 7.94 14.37 8.06
CA GLU A 164 8.70 15.11 7.05
C GLU A 164 9.29 14.15 6.01
N LEU A 165 9.38 14.61 4.75
CA LEU A 165 10.12 13.92 3.70
C LEU A 165 11.61 13.83 4.08
N THR A 166 12.22 12.64 3.93
CA THR A 166 13.66 12.45 4.20
C THR A 166 14.52 12.85 3.01
N PRO A 167 15.86 13.01 3.17
CA PRO A 167 16.75 13.24 2.05
C PRO A 167 16.71 12.10 1.01
N LEU A 168 16.51 10.85 1.44
CA LEU A 168 16.24 9.74 0.52
C LEU A 168 14.95 9.97 -0.28
N GLY A 169 13.87 10.42 0.37
CA GLY A 169 12.60 10.70 -0.29
C GLY A 169 12.69 11.80 -1.35
N ALA A 170 13.55 12.79 -1.12
CA ALA A 170 13.91 13.80 -2.12
C ALA A 170 14.61 13.17 -3.34
N ARG A 171 15.67 12.38 -3.11
CA ARG A 171 16.42 11.67 -4.17
C ARG A 171 15.53 10.74 -4.99
N GLN A 172 14.61 10.01 -4.35
CA GLN A 172 13.68 9.12 -5.05
C GLN A 172 12.85 9.87 -6.11
N HIS A 173 12.22 11.00 -5.75
CA HIS A 173 11.39 11.76 -6.69
C HIS A 173 12.21 12.44 -7.77
N HIS A 174 13.37 12.96 -7.40
CA HIS A 174 14.34 13.49 -8.35
C HIS A 174 14.74 12.44 -9.40
N ASP A 175 15.10 11.23 -8.97
CA ASP A 175 15.61 10.18 -9.87
C ASP A 175 14.49 9.59 -10.74
N ILE A 176 13.27 9.43 -10.21
CA ILE A 176 12.09 9.03 -11.00
C ILE A 176 11.86 10.04 -12.13
N ALA A 177 11.94 11.34 -11.83
CA ALA A 177 11.78 12.38 -12.83
C ALA A 177 12.85 12.30 -13.93
N GLN A 178 14.12 12.10 -13.54
CA GLN A 178 15.20 11.97 -14.51
C GLN A 178 15.04 10.76 -15.42
N ARG A 179 14.62 9.60 -14.87
CA ARG A 179 14.36 8.40 -15.66
C ARG A 179 13.19 8.60 -16.62
N MET A 180 12.11 9.23 -16.17
CA MET A 180 10.95 9.57 -17.02
C MET A 180 11.36 10.45 -18.20
N TYR A 181 12.12 11.53 -17.96
CA TYR A 181 12.57 12.43 -19.02
C TYR A 181 13.46 11.70 -20.03
N LYS A 182 14.43 10.91 -19.54
CA LYS A 182 15.36 10.14 -20.39
C LYS A 182 14.65 9.08 -21.23
N ALA A 183 13.60 8.46 -20.69
CA ALA A 183 12.81 7.45 -21.39
C ALA A 183 11.89 8.06 -22.47
N TYR A 184 11.36 9.26 -22.23
CA TYR A 184 10.34 9.88 -23.08
C TYR A 184 10.67 11.35 -23.46
N PRO A 185 11.87 11.65 -23.97
CA PRO A 185 12.29 13.03 -24.19
C PRO A 185 11.40 13.78 -25.18
N GLN A 186 10.73 13.07 -26.10
CA GLN A 186 9.82 13.68 -27.08
C GLN A 186 8.54 14.24 -26.43
N ALA A 187 8.10 13.70 -25.30
CA ALA A 187 6.99 14.28 -24.54
C ALA A 187 7.39 15.62 -23.90
N PHE A 188 8.68 15.83 -23.63
CA PHE A 188 9.23 17.04 -23.02
C PHE A 188 9.92 17.96 -24.04
N ALA A 189 9.68 17.74 -25.34
CA ALA A 189 10.24 18.60 -26.38
C ALA A 189 9.74 20.05 -26.25
N LYS A 190 10.35 20.95 -27.02
CA LYS A 190 9.97 22.38 -27.06
C LYS A 190 8.44 22.57 -27.09
N ASP A 191 7.97 23.55 -26.32
CA ASP A 191 6.55 23.89 -26.18
C ASP A 191 5.70 22.83 -25.45
N ALA A 192 6.34 21.88 -24.74
CA ALA A 192 5.66 20.92 -23.89
C ALA A 192 4.85 21.61 -22.79
N GLU A 193 3.60 21.19 -22.66
CA GLU A 193 2.69 21.65 -21.62
C GLU A 193 2.78 20.72 -20.41
N ILE A 194 3.29 21.24 -19.30
CA ILE A 194 3.49 20.44 -18.09
C ILE A 194 2.75 21.08 -16.92
N THR A 195 2.02 20.28 -16.15
CA THR A 195 1.37 20.75 -14.92
C THR A 195 1.72 19.85 -13.76
N ALA A 196 1.82 20.42 -12.55
CA ALA A 196 2.07 19.67 -11.33
C ALA A 196 1.08 20.04 -10.22
N ALA A 197 0.54 19.06 -9.52
CA ALA A 197 -0.35 19.28 -8.38
C ALA A 197 -0.09 18.29 -7.26
N SER A 198 -0.11 18.76 -6.01
CA SER A 198 0.01 17.91 -4.82
C SER A 198 -1.18 18.08 -3.88
N THR A 199 -1.35 17.12 -2.97
CA THR A 199 -2.13 17.37 -1.76
C THR A 199 -1.52 18.52 -0.94
N GLN A 200 -2.29 19.05 0.02
CA GLN A 200 -1.82 20.13 0.90
C GLN A 200 -0.82 19.66 1.96
N VAL A 201 -0.49 18.37 2.00
CA VAL A 201 0.46 17.82 2.96
C VAL A 201 1.88 18.10 2.47
N MET A 202 2.70 18.75 3.30
CA MET A 202 4.02 19.27 2.88
C MET A 202 4.96 18.22 2.31
N ARG A 203 4.97 16.98 2.82
CA ARG A 203 5.78 15.91 2.22
C ARG A 203 5.41 15.60 0.77
N CYS A 204 4.13 15.73 0.39
CA CYS A 204 3.69 15.56 -1.00
C CYS A 204 4.11 16.75 -1.86
N ALA A 205 4.05 17.97 -1.31
CA ALA A 205 4.53 19.17 -2.00
C ALA A 205 6.06 19.13 -2.20
N HIS A 206 6.83 18.72 -1.19
CA HIS A 206 8.28 18.55 -1.31
C HIS A 206 8.65 17.44 -2.29
N SER A 207 7.92 16.33 -2.33
CA SER A 207 8.10 15.30 -3.37
C SER A 207 7.86 15.88 -4.78
N MET A 208 6.78 16.64 -4.97
CA MET A 208 6.50 17.33 -6.23
C MET A 208 7.64 18.28 -6.61
N PHE A 209 8.20 19.04 -5.67
CA PHE A 209 9.29 19.97 -5.94
C PHE A 209 10.57 19.27 -6.37
N ASN A 210 10.97 18.18 -5.70
CA ASN A 210 12.14 17.40 -6.08
C ASN A 210 11.97 16.72 -7.45
N PHE A 211 10.75 16.28 -7.78
CA PHE A 211 10.45 15.76 -9.11
C PHE A 211 10.63 16.86 -10.18
N ILE A 212 10.10 18.06 -9.93
CA ILE A 212 10.23 19.21 -10.84
C ILE A 212 11.68 19.63 -11.00
N GLU A 213 12.46 19.61 -9.92
CA GLU A 213 13.91 19.87 -9.94
C GLU A 213 14.63 18.87 -10.84
N GLY A 214 14.39 17.57 -10.67
CA GLY A 214 14.99 16.54 -11.53
C GLY A 214 14.65 16.68 -13.02
N LEU A 215 13.44 17.16 -13.38
CA LEU A 215 13.11 17.52 -14.76
C LEU A 215 13.90 18.75 -15.24
N LYS A 216 13.97 19.79 -14.42
CA LYS A 216 14.59 21.08 -14.79
C LYS A 216 16.11 21.05 -14.84
N GLU A 217 16.76 20.14 -14.14
CA GLU A 217 18.19 19.92 -14.29
C GLU A 217 18.55 19.34 -15.66
N LEU A 218 17.66 18.53 -16.24
CA LEU A 218 17.82 18.00 -17.60
C LEU A 218 17.40 19.02 -18.66
N ASP A 219 16.35 19.79 -18.40
CA ASP A 219 15.88 20.85 -19.28
C ASP A 219 15.41 22.09 -18.49
N PRO A 220 16.30 23.09 -18.32
CA PRO A 220 15.96 24.32 -17.60
C PRO A 220 14.89 25.17 -18.28
N SER A 221 14.56 24.92 -19.56
CA SER A 221 13.57 25.68 -20.31
C SER A 221 12.12 25.31 -19.96
N LEU A 222 11.92 24.17 -19.28
CA LEU A 222 10.59 23.69 -18.91
C LEU A 222 9.86 24.68 -17.98
N THR A 223 8.66 25.07 -18.39
CA THR A 223 7.73 25.84 -17.58
C THR A 223 6.72 24.90 -16.95
N ILE A 224 6.77 24.77 -15.61
CA ILE A 224 5.94 23.82 -14.86
C ILE A 224 5.17 24.59 -13.78
N PRO A 225 3.95 25.08 -14.09
CA PRO A 225 3.03 25.56 -13.08
C PRO A 225 2.72 24.46 -12.05
N LYS A 226 2.74 24.82 -10.77
CA LYS A 226 2.62 23.87 -9.67
C LYS A 226 1.67 24.36 -8.59
N GLU A 227 0.87 23.46 -8.04
CA GLU A 227 -0.17 23.79 -7.07
C GLU A 227 -0.30 22.79 -5.92
N SER A 228 -0.41 23.30 -4.69
CA SER A 228 -0.66 22.50 -3.47
C SER A 228 -1.86 23.06 -2.70
N ASN A 229 -3.02 23.10 -3.36
CA ASN A 229 -4.20 23.83 -2.86
C ASN A 229 -5.41 22.92 -2.61
N ALA A 230 -6.40 23.45 -1.89
CA ALA A 230 -7.61 22.73 -1.52
C ALA A 230 -8.51 22.36 -2.71
N ARG A 231 -8.43 23.11 -3.82
CA ARG A 231 -9.31 22.91 -5.00
C ARG A 231 -9.05 21.57 -5.68
N ASN A 232 -7.82 21.07 -5.59
CA ASN A 232 -7.41 19.82 -6.21
C ASN A 232 -7.73 18.60 -5.30
N MET A 233 -8.22 18.80 -4.06
CA MET A 233 -8.46 17.69 -3.13
C MET A 233 -9.63 16.81 -3.56
N SER A 234 -10.56 17.35 -4.35
CA SER A 234 -11.70 16.61 -4.92
C SER A 234 -11.28 15.39 -5.74
N TYR A 235 -10.06 15.37 -6.27
CA TYR A 235 -9.49 14.23 -6.97
C TYR A 235 -8.16 13.73 -6.39
N LEU A 236 -7.38 14.55 -5.68
CA LEU A 236 -6.08 14.12 -5.11
C LEU A 236 -6.18 13.40 -3.76
N CYS A 237 -7.14 13.76 -2.91
CA CYS A 237 -7.48 13.02 -1.68
C CYS A 237 -8.99 13.12 -1.44
N HIS A 238 -9.73 12.32 -2.20
CA HIS A 238 -11.17 12.20 -2.08
C HIS A 238 -11.56 11.00 -1.22
N SER A 239 -12.62 11.14 -0.43
CA SER A 239 -13.29 10.02 0.22
C SER A 239 -14.73 10.38 0.54
N GLU A 240 -15.63 9.41 0.46
CA GLU A 240 -17.05 9.59 0.78
C GLU A 240 -17.40 9.06 2.19
N PRO A 241 -18.37 9.67 2.90
CA PRO A 241 -18.74 9.30 4.27
C PRO A 241 -19.01 7.82 4.55
N PRO A 242 -19.58 7.02 3.63
CA PRO A 242 -19.73 5.57 3.83
C PRO A 242 -18.39 4.83 3.93
N SER A 243 -17.38 5.22 3.14
CA SER A 243 -16.03 4.61 3.21
C SER A 243 -15.35 4.87 4.55
N TRP A 244 -15.73 5.93 5.27
CA TRP A 244 -15.18 6.25 6.59
C TRP A 244 -15.56 5.25 7.67
N ASP A 245 -16.47 4.32 7.43
CA ASP A 245 -16.78 3.25 8.39
C ASP A 245 -15.70 2.15 8.40
N PHE A 246 -14.79 2.18 7.41
CA PHE A 246 -13.60 1.31 7.34
C PHE A 246 -12.35 2.02 7.86
N ASN A 247 -12.37 3.35 7.95
CA ASN A 247 -11.25 4.18 8.39
C ASN A 247 -11.54 4.79 9.77
N ASP A 248 -10.51 5.09 10.55
CA ASP A 248 -10.61 5.40 12.01
C ASP A 248 -11.37 6.69 12.40
N ASN A 249 -12.17 7.25 11.49
CA ASN A 249 -12.78 8.57 11.64
C ASN A 249 -14.10 8.58 12.46
N LYS A 250 -14.66 7.42 12.84
CA LYS A 250 -15.97 7.32 13.54
C LYS A 250 -16.05 6.35 14.73
N GLY A 251 -14.94 5.73 15.15
CA GLY A 251 -14.87 4.94 16.39
C GLY A 251 -15.69 3.64 16.42
N ARG A 252 -16.30 3.21 15.31
CA ARG A 252 -16.97 1.89 15.19
C ARG A 252 -16.56 1.19 13.90
N LEU A 253 -15.41 0.54 13.94
CA LEU A 253 -14.87 -0.24 12.84
C LEU A 253 -15.37 -1.68 12.95
N GLN A 254 -16.34 -2.09 12.12
CA GLN A 254 -16.96 -3.42 12.20
C GLN A 254 -15.97 -4.58 12.01
N TRP A 255 -14.88 -4.33 11.27
CA TRP A 255 -13.81 -5.31 11.01
C TRP A 255 -12.84 -5.48 12.19
N LYS A 256 -12.73 -4.50 13.10
CA LYS A 256 -11.73 -4.49 14.18
C LYS A 256 -11.85 -5.66 15.16
N PRO A 257 -13.04 -6.10 15.62
CA PRO A 257 -13.12 -7.21 16.57
C PRO A 257 -12.54 -8.52 16.02
N GLU A 258 -12.82 -8.86 14.76
CA GLU A 258 -12.25 -10.04 14.10
C GLU A 258 -10.75 -9.87 13.88
N TYR A 259 -10.34 -8.72 13.33
CA TYR A 259 -8.94 -8.40 13.12
C TYR A 259 -8.11 -8.43 14.39
N ASN A 260 -8.60 -7.88 15.51
CA ASN A 260 -7.87 -7.87 16.78
C ASN A 260 -7.68 -9.28 17.35
N ARG A 261 -8.68 -10.17 17.19
CA ARG A 261 -8.54 -11.59 17.58
C ARG A 261 -7.49 -12.30 16.72
N TRP A 262 -7.54 -12.09 15.41
CA TRP A 262 -6.58 -12.67 14.47
C TRP A 262 -5.15 -12.14 14.71
N ARG A 263 -5.00 -10.82 14.88
CA ARG A 263 -3.75 -10.14 15.25
C ARG A 263 -3.15 -10.73 16.54
N GLY A 264 -3.98 -11.01 17.54
CA GLY A 264 -3.53 -11.57 18.81
C GLY A 264 -2.81 -12.92 18.69
N GLY A 265 -3.04 -13.67 17.60
CA GLY A 265 -2.32 -14.92 17.32
C GLY A 265 -0.97 -14.74 16.62
N LYS A 266 -0.63 -13.51 16.20
CA LYS A 266 0.58 -13.20 15.42
C LYS A 266 1.59 -12.35 16.20
N VAL A 267 1.11 -11.55 17.14
CA VAL A 267 1.92 -10.58 17.87
C VAL A 267 2.43 -11.20 19.17
N ASN A 268 3.71 -11.60 19.19
CA ASN A 268 4.34 -12.33 20.30
C ASN A 268 5.57 -11.56 20.83
N PRO A 269 5.44 -10.69 21.84
CA PRO A 269 6.54 -9.83 22.31
C PRO A 269 7.57 -10.55 23.20
N GLU A 270 7.27 -11.75 23.73
CA GLU A 270 8.05 -12.35 24.81
C GLU A 270 9.52 -12.57 24.46
N ARG A 271 9.81 -13.11 23.27
CA ARG A 271 11.19 -13.39 22.85
C ARG A 271 12.01 -12.10 22.73
N LEU A 272 11.47 -11.10 22.04
CA LEU A 272 12.16 -9.81 21.85
C LEU A 272 12.42 -9.15 23.20
N LEU A 273 11.40 -9.00 24.05
CA LEU A 273 11.57 -8.36 25.36
C LEU A 273 12.53 -9.12 26.25
N SER A 274 12.51 -10.46 26.26
CA SER A 274 13.47 -11.27 27.03
C SER A 274 14.93 -11.09 26.56
N SER A 275 15.14 -10.63 25.33
CA SER A 275 16.48 -10.30 24.82
C SER A 275 16.93 -8.89 25.20
N LEU A 276 16.00 -7.97 25.48
CA LEU A 276 16.27 -6.57 25.81
C LEU A 276 16.30 -6.27 27.31
N PHE A 277 15.53 -7.01 28.12
CA PHE A 277 15.39 -6.78 29.56
C PHE A 277 15.97 -7.92 30.39
N ASN A 278 16.63 -7.58 31.50
CA ASN A 278 17.21 -8.54 32.44
C ASN A 278 16.30 -8.83 33.66
N ASP A 279 15.21 -8.07 33.83
CA ASP A 279 14.27 -8.15 34.95
C ASP A 279 12.83 -8.34 34.44
N SER A 280 12.31 -9.55 34.59
CA SER A 280 10.94 -9.90 34.18
C SER A 280 9.86 -9.26 35.05
N ARG A 281 10.17 -8.92 36.31
CA ARG A 281 9.26 -8.18 37.17
C ARG A 281 9.15 -6.74 36.70
N TYR A 282 10.28 -6.10 36.38
CA TYR A 282 10.29 -4.75 35.81
C TYR A 282 9.42 -4.66 34.55
N VAL A 283 9.59 -5.60 33.62
CA VAL A 283 8.79 -5.67 32.39
C VAL A 283 7.29 -5.74 32.70
N LYS A 284 6.88 -6.64 33.60
CA LYS A 284 5.46 -6.82 33.96
C LYS A 284 4.84 -5.58 34.62
N GLU A 285 5.61 -4.85 35.42
CA GLU A 285 5.11 -3.70 36.19
C GLU A 285 5.16 -2.39 35.40
N ASN A 286 6.06 -2.26 34.42
CA ASN A 286 6.40 -0.95 33.82
C ASN A 286 6.34 -0.90 32.29
N VAL A 287 6.22 -2.02 31.58
CA VAL A 287 6.31 -2.08 30.12
C VAL A 287 5.01 -2.58 29.50
N PHE A 288 4.41 -1.79 28.62
CA PHE A 288 3.36 -2.24 27.72
C PHE A 288 3.99 -3.04 26.57
N ALA A 289 4.07 -4.36 26.73
CA ALA A 289 4.84 -5.24 25.84
C ALA A 289 4.45 -5.15 24.36
N ASP A 290 3.15 -5.10 24.07
CA ASP A 290 2.63 -4.95 22.70
C ASP A 290 3.04 -3.59 22.11
N GLU A 291 2.90 -2.50 22.86
CA GLU A 291 3.27 -1.15 22.40
C GLU A 291 4.77 -1.03 22.11
N LEU A 292 5.62 -1.58 22.99
CA LEU A 292 7.07 -1.54 22.80
C LEU A 292 7.49 -2.36 21.58
N LEU A 293 6.91 -3.56 21.38
CA LEU A 293 7.17 -4.38 20.19
C LEU A 293 6.82 -3.63 18.91
N TRP A 294 5.63 -3.01 18.85
CA TRP A 294 5.21 -2.23 17.67
C TRP A 294 6.07 -1.00 17.44
N GLY A 295 6.42 -0.27 18.50
CA GLY A 295 7.30 0.89 18.40
C GLY A 295 8.68 0.52 17.84
N LEU A 296 9.30 -0.54 18.38
CA LEU A 296 10.58 -1.05 17.86
C LEU A 296 10.46 -1.56 16.42
N TYR A 297 9.36 -2.23 16.07
CA TYR A 297 9.12 -2.68 14.70
C TYR A 297 9.02 -1.52 13.72
N TRP A 298 8.25 -0.47 14.06
CA TRP A 298 8.12 0.71 13.19
C TRP A 298 9.44 1.42 13.00
N ILE A 299 10.22 1.61 14.06
CA ILE A 299 11.58 2.17 13.97
C ILE A 299 12.44 1.28 13.07
N ALA A 300 12.44 -0.04 13.30
CA ALA A 300 13.26 -0.97 12.54
C ALA A 300 12.98 -0.98 11.05
N VAL A 301 11.70 -1.02 10.65
CA VAL A 301 11.35 -1.03 9.23
C VAL A 301 11.49 0.35 8.57
N ASP A 302 11.50 1.44 9.35
CA ASP A 302 11.67 2.80 8.83
C ASP A 302 13.14 3.20 8.65
N MET A 303 14.11 2.48 9.22
CA MET A 303 15.55 2.79 9.05
C MET A 303 15.98 2.91 7.59
N GLN A 304 15.38 2.13 6.69
CA GLN A 304 15.63 2.21 5.24
C GLN A 304 15.23 3.57 4.61
N ASN A 305 14.49 4.40 5.33
CA ASN A 305 14.02 5.71 4.89
C ASN A 305 14.86 6.87 5.47
N MET A 306 15.81 6.59 6.37
CA MET A 306 16.63 7.57 7.09
C MET A 306 18.09 7.52 6.62
N GLU A 307 18.92 8.50 7.00
CA GLU A 307 20.36 8.54 6.66
C GLU A 307 21.24 7.94 7.76
N THR A 308 20.72 7.81 8.98
CA THR A 308 21.42 7.18 10.11
C THR A 308 21.82 5.73 9.80
N GLU A 309 23.00 5.34 10.27
CA GLU A 309 23.52 3.97 10.14
C GLU A 309 23.03 3.03 11.25
N ALA A 310 22.11 3.49 12.11
CA ALA A 310 21.51 2.64 13.14
C ALA A 310 20.68 1.51 12.50
N GLU A 311 20.70 0.33 13.11
CA GLU A 311 20.10 -0.88 12.54
C GLU A 311 19.34 -1.63 13.63
N PHE A 312 18.06 -1.93 13.37
CA PHE A 312 17.16 -2.58 14.33
C PHE A 312 16.40 -3.77 13.74
N ILE A 313 16.49 -4.04 12.43
CA ILE A 313 15.83 -5.17 11.79
C ILE A 313 16.35 -6.49 12.36
N SER A 314 17.64 -6.56 12.72
CA SER A 314 18.28 -7.72 13.35
C SER A 314 17.73 -8.06 14.74
N LEU A 315 16.93 -7.17 15.36
CA LEU A 315 16.23 -7.49 16.60
C LEU A 315 15.15 -8.54 16.40
N PHE A 316 14.65 -8.70 15.18
CA PHE A 316 13.52 -9.56 14.85
C PHE A 316 13.97 -10.81 14.11
N THR A 317 13.30 -11.93 14.36
CA THR A 317 13.43 -13.10 13.48
C THR A 317 12.67 -12.88 12.17
N PRO A 318 13.00 -13.60 11.08
CA PRO A 318 12.23 -13.52 9.84
C PRO A 318 10.72 -13.80 10.02
N ASP A 319 10.37 -14.73 10.91
CA ASP A 319 8.97 -15.07 11.19
C ASP A 319 8.26 -13.95 11.94
N GLU A 320 8.92 -13.31 12.92
CA GLU A 320 8.36 -12.14 13.61
C GLU A 320 8.16 -10.94 12.67
N LEU A 321 9.13 -10.69 11.77
CA LEU A 321 8.99 -9.64 10.75
C LEU A 321 7.82 -9.92 9.82
N TYR A 322 7.66 -11.16 9.36
CA TYR A 322 6.53 -11.54 8.52
C TYR A 322 5.20 -11.38 9.27
N ASP A 323 5.10 -11.91 10.50
CA ASP A 323 3.86 -11.90 11.26
C ASP A 323 3.41 -10.45 11.59
N LEU A 324 4.35 -9.55 11.91
CA LEU A 324 4.08 -8.12 12.10
C LEU A 324 3.70 -7.43 10.79
N TRP A 325 4.43 -7.69 9.71
CA TRP A 325 4.08 -7.17 8.38
C TRP A 325 2.68 -7.61 7.95
N GLU A 326 2.33 -8.88 8.13
CA GLU A 326 1.04 -9.46 7.72
C GLU A 326 -0.12 -8.75 8.43
N VAL A 327 0.04 -8.45 9.71
CA VAL A 327 -0.94 -7.67 10.49
C VAL A 327 -1.17 -6.28 9.90
N ILE A 328 -0.10 -5.57 9.54
CA ILE A 328 -0.20 -4.23 8.94
C ILE A 328 -0.72 -4.30 7.50
N ASN A 329 -0.26 -5.26 6.71
CA ASN A 329 -0.68 -5.52 5.34
C ASN A 329 -2.20 -5.71 5.28
N ALA A 330 -2.75 -6.54 6.16
CA ALA A 330 -4.19 -6.74 6.28
C ALA A 330 -4.94 -5.45 6.64
N SER A 331 -4.42 -4.64 7.58
CA SER A 331 -5.03 -3.35 7.92
C SER A 331 -5.06 -2.39 6.73
N PHE A 332 -3.98 -2.28 5.96
CA PHE A 332 -3.94 -1.42 4.77
C PHE A 332 -4.89 -1.92 3.67
N TYR A 333 -4.95 -3.23 3.45
CA TYR A 333 -5.90 -3.84 2.51
C TYR A 333 -7.35 -3.50 2.86
N ILE A 334 -7.74 -3.70 4.12
CA ILE A 334 -9.11 -3.45 4.62
C ILE A 334 -9.51 -1.98 4.46
N THR A 335 -8.58 -1.06 4.68
CA THR A 335 -8.86 0.39 4.75
C THR A 335 -8.73 1.11 3.40
N ASN A 336 -8.06 0.51 2.41
CA ASN A 336 -7.71 1.21 1.17
C ASN A 336 -7.98 0.44 -0.12
N SER A 337 -8.18 -0.87 -0.05
CA SER A 337 -8.17 -1.73 -1.24
C SER A 337 -9.49 -2.47 -1.42
N SER A 338 -9.45 -3.52 -2.24
CA SER A 338 -10.57 -4.34 -2.70
C SER A 338 -11.13 -5.31 -1.64
N TYR A 339 -11.14 -4.91 -0.37
CA TYR A 339 -11.69 -5.72 0.71
C TYR A 339 -13.18 -6.00 0.46
N PRO A 340 -13.64 -7.26 0.30
CA PRO A 340 -15.01 -7.52 -0.15
C PRO A 340 -16.08 -6.92 0.75
N ARG A 341 -15.88 -6.93 2.08
CA ARG A 341 -16.85 -6.35 3.03
C ARG A 341 -16.86 -4.82 3.06
N SER A 342 -15.98 -4.15 2.30
CA SER A 342 -16.05 -2.70 2.07
C SER A 342 -17.06 -2.29 1.01
N ASP A 343 -17.76 -3.25 0.37
CA ASP A 343 -18.75 -3.00 -0.68
C ASP A 343 -18.21 -2.13 -1.84
N GLY A 344 -16.90 -2.27 -2.13
CA GLY A 344 -16.21 -1.48 -3.14
C GLY A 344 -15.99 0.00 -2.80
N LEU A 345 -16.44 0.47 -1.63
CA LEU A 345 -16.45 1.89 -1.26
C LEU A 345 -15.04 2.50 -1.20
N ASN A 346 -14.05 1.74 -0.72
CA ASN A 346 -12.67 2.23 -0.65
C ASN A 346 -12.06 2.42 -2.05
N VAL A 347 -12.35 1.52 -2.98
CA VAL A 347 -11.86 1.58 -4.37
C VAL A 347 -12.58 2.70 -5.14
N ASP A 348 -13.88 2.87 -4.91
CA ASP A 348 -14.70 3.91 -5.55
C ASP A 348 -14.22 5.34 -5.22
N ASN A 349 -13.54 5.55 -4.08
CA ASN A 349 -12.91 6.83 -3.76
C ASN A 349 -11.89 7.31 -4.81
N ALA A 350 -11.32 6.40 -5.63
CA ALA A 350 -10.39 6.75 -6.71
C ALA A 350 -11.09 7.17 -8.02
N LYS A 351 -12.42 7.08 -8.13
CA LYS A 351 -13.16 7.40 -9.37
C LYS A 351 -12.95 8.85 -9.81
N ASN A 352 -12.89 9.81 -8.89
CA ASN A 352 -12.63 11.21 -9.22
C ASN A 352 -11.20 11.41 -9.77
N LEU A 353 -10.24 10.67 -9.23
CA LEU A 353 -8.86 10.69 -9.72
C LEU A 353 -8.77 10.09 -11.12
N LEU A 354 -9.39 8.93 -11.35
CA LEU A 354 -9.41 8.30 -12.66
C LEU A 354 -10.13 9.18 -13.70
N ARG A 355 -11.27 9.79 -13.34
CA ARG A 355 -11.96 10.78 -14.17
C ARG A 355 -11.04 11.91 -14.59
N ASN A 356 -10.35 12.53 -13.61
CA ASN A 356 -9.41 13.60 -13.89
C ASN A 356 -8.26 13.16 -14.80
N ILE A 357 -7.77 11.93 -14.65
CA ILE A 357 -6.74 11.34 -15.52
C ILE A 357 -7.26 11.22 -16.96
N LEU A 358 -8.47 10.68 -17.16
CA LEU A 358 -9.08 10.52 -18.48
C LEU A 358 -9.37 11.87 -19.15
N ASP A 359 -10.04 12.79 -18.45
CA ASP A 359 -10.40 14.11 -18.98
C ASP A 359 -9.13 14.89 -19.40
N THR A 360 -8.06 14.76 -18.62
CA THR A 360 -6.79 15.39 -18.97
C THR A 360 -6.14 14.70 -20.16
N ALA A 361 -6.12 13.37 -20.21
CA ALA A 361 -5.56 12.63 -21.34
C ALA A 361 -6.28 12.96 -22.65
N ASP A 362 -7.62 12.98 -22.65
CA ASP A 362 -8.44 13.41 -23.78
C ASP A 362 -8.08 14.82 -24.23
N SER A 363 -7.88 15.76 -23.29
CA SER A 363 -7.44 17.11 -23.64
C SER A 363 -6.11 17.14 -24.39
N TYR A 364 -5.12 16.32 -24.03
CA TYR A 364 -3.86 16.24 -24.78
C TYR A 364 -4.03 15.55 -26.13
N VAL A 365 -4.82 14.48 -26.16
CA VAL A 365 -5.11 13.72 -27.38
C VAL A 365 -5.81 14.61 -28.41
N ASP A 366 -6.97 15.15 -28.06
CA ASP A 366 -7.89 15.83 -28.97
C ASP A 366 -7.35 17.17 -29.48
N ASN A 367 -6.53 17.86 -28.67
CA ASN A 367 -5.99 19.18 -29.01
C ASN A 367 -4.55 19.11 -29.55
N GLY A 368 -4.00 17.90 -29.75
CA GLY A 368 -2.64 17.71 -30.26
C GLY A 368 -1.54 18.32 -29.38
N ARG A 369 -1.77 18.36 -28.06
CA ARG A 369 -0.81 18.86 -27.08
C ARG A 369 0.19 17.76 -26.74
N HIS A 370 1.39 18.12 -26.32
CA HIS A 370 2.40 17.21 -25.76
C HIS A 370 2.91 17.74 -24.43
N GLY A 371 3.43 16.86 -23.57
CA GLY A 371 3.90 17.24 -22.23
C GLY A 371 3.57 16.21 -21.15
N ALA A 372 3.27 16.70 -19.94
CA ALA A 372 2.98 15.82 -18.81
C ALA A 372 2.03 16.42 -17.77
N THR A 373 1.26 15.56 -17.11
CA THR A 373 0.44 15.95 -15.95
C THR A 373 0.91 15.17 -14.73
N LEU A 374 1.47 15.87 -13.75
CA LEU A 374 2.13 15.30 -12.58
C LEU A 374 1.26 15.48 -11.32
N ARG A 375 0.80 14.38 -10.72
CA ARG A 375 -0.03 14.40 -9.50
C ARG A 375 0.73 13.78 -8.32
N PHE A 376 0.62 14.37 -7.13
CA PHE A 376 1.33 13.90 -5.93
C PHE A 376 0.39 13.78 -4.72
N GLY A 377 0.40 12.62 -4.07
CA GLY A 377 -0.41 12.38 -2.88
C GLY A 377 0.07 11.22 -2.03
N HIS A 378 -0.84 10.31 -1.66
CA HIS A 378 -0.63 9.33 -0.60
C HIS A 378 -0.81 7.87 -1.07
N ASP A 379 -0.35 6.94 -0.22
CA ASP A 379 -0.65 5.51 -0.31
C ASP A 379 -2.16 5.25 -0.38
N GLY A 380 -2.93 5.91 0.50
CA GLY A 380 -4.39 5.82 0.52
C GLY A 380 -5.10 6.33 -0.75
N ASN A 381 -4.37 6.84 -1.74
CA ASN A 381 -4.92 7.26 -3.02
C ASN A 381 -4.39 6.40 -4.18
N ILE A 382 -3.10 6.04 -4.18
CA ILE A 382 -2.54 5.18 -5.22
C ILE A 382 -3.03 3.73 -5.11
N VAL A 383 -3.23 3.21 -3.89
CA VAL A 383 -3.76 1.85 -3.68
C VAL A 383 -5.16 1.67 -4.29
N PRO A 384 -6.17 2.49 -3.95
CA PRO A 384 -7.49 2.36 -4.58
C PRO A 384 -7.46 2.69 -6.07
N LEU A 385 -6.58 3.59 -6.54
CA LEU A 385 -6.43 3.88 -7.97
C LEU A 385 -5.91 2.66 -8.75
N ALA A 386 -4.86 2.00 -8.26
CA ALA A 386 -4.32 0.80 -8.89
C ALA A 386 -5.32 -0.36 -8.85
N ALA A 387 -6.12 -0.47 -7.79
CA ALA A 387 -7.22 -1.42 -7.70
C ALA A 387 -8.34 -1.12 -8.71
N LEU A 388 -8.77 0.16 -8.79
CA LEU A 388 -9.82 0.62 -9.71
C LEU A 388 -9.41 0.44 -11.17
N MET A 389 -8.16 0.75 -11.51
CA MET A 389 -7.61 0.55 -12.85
C MET A 389 -7.28 -0.91 -13.16
N ARG A 390 -7.46 -1.80 -12.18
CA ARG A 390 -7.28 -3.25 -12.30
C ARG A 390 -5.88 -3.62 -12.81
N PHE A 391 -4.87 -2.98 -12.23
CA PHE A 391 -3.47 -3.34 -12.48
C PHE A 391 -3.18 -4.73 -11.94
N THR A 392 -2.53 -5.58 -12.74
CA THR A 392 -2.13 -6.92 -12.34
C THR A 392 -1.42 -6.91 -10.99
N GLY A 393 -1.91 -7.71 -10.04
CA GLY A 393 -1.38 -7.79 -8.67
C GLY A 393 -1.81 -6.69 -7.71
N CYS A 394 -2.68 -5.75 -8.12
CA CYS A 394 -3.11 -4.61 -7.30
C CYS A 394 -4.58 -4.65 -6.84
N HIS A 395 -5.38 -5.61 -7.33
CA HIS A 395 -6.84 -5.65 -7.14
C HIS A 395 -7.37 -7.00 -6.61
N GLY A 396 -6.53 -7.75 -5.88
CA GLY A 396 -6.90 -9.07 -5.35
C GLY A 396 -8.08 -9.04 -4.37
N TYR A 397 -8.93 -10.06 -4.42
CA TYR A 397 -10.02 -10.26 -3.46
C TYR A 397 -9.67 -11.43 -2.55
N SER A 398 -9.84 -11.25 -1.25
CA SER A 398 -9.54 -12.26 -0.23
C SER A 398 -10.82 -12.79 0.42
N ALA A 399 -10.86 -14.08 0.75
CA ALA A 399 -11.96 -14.72 1.47
C ALA A 399 -11.89 -14.51 3.00
N GLY A 400 -10.71 -14.22 3.54
CA GLY A 400 -10.47 -14.02 4.96
C GLY A 400 -9.09 -13.45 5.27
N LEU A 401 -8.85 -13.07 6.52
CA LEU A 401 -7.62 -12.36 6.90
C LEU A 401 -6.33 -13.14 6.57
N ASP A 402 -6.36 -14.48 6.65
CA ASP A 402 -5.22 -15.34 6.35
C ASP A 402 -4.88 -15.39 4.85
N ASP A 403 -5.83 -15.13 3.96
CA ASP A 403 -5.61 -15.20 2.50
C ASP A 403 -5.15 -13.86 1.91
N ILE A 404 -5.13 -12.76 2.70
CA ILE A 404 -4.80 -11.42 2.19
C ILE A 404 -3.38 -11.39 1.63
N ALA A 405 -2.42 -11.99 2.36
CA ALA A 405 -1.02 -12.01 1.97
C ALA A 405 -0.76 -12.77 0.65
N ASP A 406 -1.72 -13.55 0.17
CA ASP A 406 -1.62 -14.26 -1.12
C ASP A 406 -1.99 -13.37 -2.31
N VAL A 407 -3.02 -12.56 -2.12
CA VAL A 407 -3.66 -11.80 -3.20
C VAL A 407 -3.26 -10.33 -3.21
N TRP A 408 -2.65 -9.84 -2.13
CA TRP A 408 -2.33 -8.43 -1.97
C TRP A 408 -1.12 -8.22 -1.04
N GLN A 409 -0.06 -7.60 -1.57
CA GLN A 409 1.14 -7.25 -0.78
C GLN A 409 1.46 -5.76 -0.93
N SER A 410 1.36 -5.02 0.17
CA SER A 410 1.59 -3.57 0.27
C SER A 410 2.93 -3.12 -0.33
N TYR A 411 4.01 -3.87 -0.10
CA TYR A 411 5.35 -3.51 -0.59
C TYR A 411 5.50 -3.60 -2.13
N ASN A 412 4.62 -4.33 -2.82
CA ASN A 412 4.61 -4.40 -4.29
C ASN A 412 3.82 -3.23 -4.91
N ILE A 413 2.86 -2.69 -4.16
CA ILE A 413 1.87 -1.73 -4.66
C ILE A 413 2.25 -0.32 -4.22
N SER A 414 2.40 -0.10 -2.92
CA SER A 414 2.67 1.23 -2.38
C SER A 414 3.90 1.30 -1.48
N PRO A 415 5.11 0.95 -1.98
CA PRO A 415 6.35 1.38 -1.34
C PRO A 415 6.44 2.91 -1.29
N MET A 416 7.38 3.45 -0.54
CA MET A 416 7.68 4.89 -0.57
C MET A 416 7.99 5.33 -2.01
N ALA A 417 7.59 6.55 -2.39
CA ALA A 417 7.65 7.04 -3.78
C ALA A 417 6.94 6.18 -4.85
N SER A 418 6.04 5.27 -4.44
CA SER A 418 5.26 4.48 -5.40
C SER A 418 4.56 5.37 -6.42
N ASN A 419 4.59 4.99 -7.69
CA ASN A 419 4.02 5.81 -8.76
C ASN A 419 3.30 4.97 -9.81
N MET A 420 2.35 5.62 -10.47
CA MET A 420 1.62 5.12 -11.62
C MET A 420 1.89 6.07 -12.79
N GLN A 421 2.15 5.50 -13.97
CA GLN A 421 2.36 6.27 -15.18
C GLN A 421 1.54 5.70 -16.33
N MET A 422 0.90 6.59 -17.10
CA MET A 422 0.31 6.29 -18.40
C MET A 422 1.11 7.04 -19.45
N ILE A 423 1.71 6.30 -20.38
CA ILE A 423 2.58 6.88 -21.42
C ILE A 423 1.87 6.75 -22.76
N PHE A 424 1.62 7.88 -23.40
CA PHE A 424 0.84 7.98 -24.64
C PHE A 424 1.76 8.21 -25.82
N PHE A 425 1.48 7.48 -26.90
CA PHE A 425 2.21 7.53 -28.15
C PHE A 425 1.26 7.78 -29.31
N ARG A 426 1.74 8.48 -30.34
CA ARG A 426 0.96 8.80 -31.53
C ARG A 426 1.75 8.46 -32.79
N ASN A 427 1.06 7.95 -33.82
CA ASN A 427 1.63 7.75 -35.14
C ASN A 427 1.27 8.90 -36.12
N LYS A 428 1.76 8.83 -37.36
CA LYS A 428 1.48 9.87 -38.38
C LYS A 428 0.03 9.89 -38.87
N GLN A 429 -0.71 8.79 -38.68
CA GLN A 429 -2.12 8.66 -39.03
C GLN A 429 -3.04 9.28 -37.96
N GLY A 430 -2.49 9.61 -36.79
CA GLY A 430 -3.23 10.13 -35.66
C GLY A 430 -3.69 9.06 -34.66
N ASP A 431 -3.37 7.79 -34.90
CA ASP A 431 -3.70 6.71 -33.97
C ASP A 431 -2.90 6.88 -32.68
N VAL A 432 -3.58 6.67 -31.54
CA VAL A 432 -3.02 6.80 -30.21
C VAL A 432 -3.00 5.44 -29.50
N ILE A 433 -1.83 5.09 -28.97
CA ILE A 433 -1.66 3.95 -28.06
C ILE A 433 -1.12 4.43 -26.72
N VAL A 434 -1.40 3.66 -25.66
CA VAL A 434 -0.95 3.94 -24.30
C VAL A 434 -0.36 2.69 -23.67
N LYS A 435 0.65 2.83 -22.81
CA LYS A 435 1.11 1.77 -21.90
C LYS A 435 1.00 2.22 -20.45
N PHE A 436 0.90 1.25 -19.54
CA PHE A 436 0.75 1.49 -18.11
C PHE A 436 1.97 1.01 -17.35
N MET A 437 2.34 1.76 -16.31
CA MET A 437 3.43 1.40 -15.43
C MET A 437 3.00 1.54 -13.97
N MET A 438 3.37 0.56 -13.16
CA MET A 438 3.29 0.60 -11.71
C MET A 438 4.71 0.51 -11.16
N ASN A 439 5.12 1.51 -10.38
CA ASN A 439 6.48 1.62 -9.84
C ASN A 439 7.54 1.45 -10.94
N GLU A 440 7.39 2.20 -12.04
CA GLU A 440 8.28 2.16 -13.22
C GLU A 440 8.45 0.79 -13.89
N LYS A 441 7.55 -0.17 -13.61
CA LYS A 441 7.47 -1.47 -14.30
C LYS A 441 6.20 -1.54 -15.13
N GLU A 442 6.32 -1.98 -16.37
CA GLU A 442 5.18 -2.17 -17.26
C GLU A 442 4.19 -3.17 -16.65
N THR A 443 2.91 -2.79 -16.62
CA THR A 443 1.84 -3.60 -16.01
C THR A 443 0.64 -3.69 -16.93
N ALA A 444 -0.07 -4.81 -16.85
CA ALA A 444 -1.33 -4.99 -17.56
C ALA A 444 -2.50 -4.45 -16.75
N ILE A 445 -3.50 -3.94 -17.46
CA ILE A 445 -4.86 -3.75 -16.95
C ILE A 445 -5.70 -5.00 -17.30
N ASP A 446 -6.85 -5.20 -16.64
CA ASP A 446 -7.78 -6.30 -16.94
C ASP A 446 -8.58 -6.03 -18.23
N MET A 447 -7.85 -5.89 -19.32
CA MET A 447 -8.32 -5.73 -20.69
C MET A 447 -7.32 -6.45 -21.62
N PRO A 448 -7.76 -7.23 -22.62
CA PRO A 448 -6.84 -7.87 -23.55
C PRO A 448 -6.10 -6.86 -24.44
N SER A 449 -4.90 -7.20 -24.87
CA SER A 449 -4.15 -6.47 -25.91
C SER A 449 -3.35 -7.40 -26.79
N ASP A 450 -3.45 -7.18 -28.10
CA ASP A 450 -2.64 -7.82 -29.15
C ASP A 450 -1.28 -7.13 -29.37
N ILE A 451 -1.06 -5.99 -28.71
CA ILE A 451 0.15 -5.17 -28.81
C ILE A 451 0.77 -4.87 -27.43
N PHE A 452 0.57 -5.76 -26.45
CA PHE A 452 1.13 -5.61 -25.10
C PHE A 452 2.65 -5.29 -25.15
N PRO A 453 3.15 -4.31 -24.38
CA PRO A 453 2.51 -3.61 -23.26
C PRO A 453 1.63 -2.40 -23.63
N PHE A 454 1.37 -2.18 -24.92
CA PHE A 454 0.55 -1.08 -25.40
C PHE A 454 -0.93 -1.48 -25.50
N TYR A 455 -1.80 -0.48 -25.54
CA TYR A 455 -3.24 -0.59 -25.71
C TYR A 455 -3.73 0.55 -26.60
N ARG A 456 -4.79 0.33 -27.39
CA ARG A 456 -5.40 1.40 -28.19
C ARG A 456 -6.13 2.37 -27.27
N TRP A 457 -5.88 3.67 -27.38
CA TRP A 457 -6.44 4.66 -26.45
C TRP A 457 -7.97 4.67 -26.43
N GLU A 458 -8.62 4.56 -27.59
CA GLU A 458 -10.09 4.53 -27.67
C GLU A 458 -10.71 3.37 -26.87
N GLU A 459 -10.06 2.20 -26.88
CA GLU A 459 -10.50 1.02 -26.13
C GLU A 459 -10.30 1.23 -24.63
N VAL A 460 -9.13 1.74 -24.24
CA VAL A 460 -8.81 2.09 -22.84
C VAL A 460 -9.77 3.14 -22.29
N ARG A 461 -10.04 4.19 -23.06
CA ARG A 461 -10.94 5.28 -22.71
C ARG A 461 -12.34 4.74 -22.44
N LYS A 462 -12.86 3.88 -23.32
CA LYS A 462 -14.17 3.23 -23.12
C LYS A 462 -14.16 2.36 -21.86
N TYR A 463 -13.16 1.49 -21.71
CA TYR A 463 -13.02 0.58 -20.57
C TYR A 463 -13.01 1.32 -19.23
N PHE A 464 -12.23 2.40 -19.10
CA PHE A 464 -12.16 3.14 -17.86
C PHE A 464 -13.40 4.01 -17.58
N ASN A 465 -14.10 4.51 -18.60
CA ASN A 465 -15.39 5.16 -18.38
C ASN A 465 -16.44 4.15 -17.85
N GLU A 466 -16.52 2.96 -18.44
CA GLU A 466 -17.37 1.88 -17.93
C GLU A 466 -16.98 1.48 -16.50
N THR A 467 -15.68 1.44 -16.20
CA THR A 467 -15.16 1.15 -14.85
C THR A 467 -15.58 2.21 -13.83
N ILE A 468 -15.54 3.49 -14.21
CA ILE A 468 -15.98 4.60 -13.37
C ILE A 468 -17.49 4.51 -13.08
N ASP A 469 -18.29 4.18 -14.09
CA ASP A 469 -19.75 4.12 -13.98
C ASP A 469 -20.24 2.85 -13.24
N THR A 470 -19.37 1.84 -13.12
CA THR A 470 -19.66 0.58 -12.42
C THR A 470 -19.26 0.67 -10.94
N PRO A 471 -20.13 0.34 -9.96
CA PRO A 471 -19.72 0.18 -8.56
C PRO A 471 -18.60 -0.86 -8.42
N SER A 472 -17.51 -0.56 -7.71
CA SER A 472 -16.34 -1.46 -7.67
C SER A 472 -16.63 -2.85 -7.08
N ILE A 473 -17.69 -2.99 -6.28
CA ILE A 473 -18.15 -4.29 -5.78
C ILE A 473 -18.57 -5.23 -6.91
N GLU A 474 -19.00 -4.72 -8.06
CA GLU A 474 -19.43 -5.58 -9.16
C GLU A 474 -18.29 -6.37 -9.81
N PHE A 475 -17.04 -5.93 -9.60
CA PHE A 475 -15.84 -6.68 -10.01
C PHE A 475 -15.43 -7.77 -9.00
N CYS A 476 -15.99 -7.75 -7.78
CA CYS A 476 -15.73 -8.78 -6.77
C CYS A 476 -16.45 -10.09 -7.15
N PRO A 477 -15.77 -11.26 -7.10
CA PRO A 477 -16.44 -12.56 -7.26
C PRO A 477 -17.61 -12.71 -6.30
N LYS A 478 -18.77 -13.19 -6.80
CA LYS A 478 -20.03 -13.20 -6.04
C LYS A 478 -19.95 -14.05 -4.77
N GLU A 479 -19.15 -15.10 -4.80
CA GLU A 479 -18.86 -15.99 -3.68
C GLU A 479 -18.10 -15.32 -2.53
N LEU A 480 -17.40 -14.21 -2.79
CA LEU A 480 -16.63 -13.46 -1.78
C LEU A 480 -17.40 -12.27 -1.20
N ARG A 481 -18.59 -11.94 -1.72
CA ARG A 481 -19.39 -10.78 -1.28
C ARG A 481 -20.18 -11.03 0.02
N GLN A 482 -20.03 -12.19 0.66
CA GLN A 482 -20.85 -12.63 1.80
C GLN A 482 -20.30 -12.21 3.16
#